data_AF-A0A8E2JHT1-F1
#
_entry.id   AF-A0A8E2JHT1-F1
#
_cell.length_a   1.000
_cell.length_b   1.000
_cell.length_c   1.000
_cell.angle_alpha   90.00
_cell.angle_beta   90.00
_cell.angle_gamma   90.00
#
_symmetry.space_group_name_H-M   'P 1'
#
loop_
_entity.id
_entity.type
_entity.pdbx_description
1 polymer ?
#
loop_
_entity_poly.entity_id
_entity_poly.type
_entity_poly.pdbx_seq_one_letter_code
_entity_poly.pdbx_strand_id
1 'polypeptide(L)'
;MSTAARSLHTKAGMWSRTFSLGEHHKQPVAVVDLLPRLEIRQLEQNADQWNVYLLGLNRFQQMTQSDKLSYYQIAGIHGRPFIPWDGVLQASGGSGGYCAHSSNLFPPWHRPYLALFEEILYLNAREAVNEFPAGELRERYTAALSTLRMPYWDWATPAPAGQDTLPSSLQLPTAQVITPNGTNTIPNPLFAYNFHPLSSDDFPESPYSSWPSTLRDPSSPDPNSTSRNDQVASQLNDLQTNLQSRIYHIFTMITGYSDVSNDYISGDSLEAVHDTIHNTVGSGGHMSDVPYAAFDPIFWLHHTMIDRCFAIWQALYPDNYVEPMPQILTTFAVAEGTVENATSPLFPFHLNDQGDFWTSNSVRSTATFGYTYPELQNGNDTAALKVAINILYGTGSSPQKRGYHLSNTPDNEPVSRAVVAASSRSESHAIAGAPSYSSERQYITNIKVRRFGLGGSYSIFVFIGEEPTSEPSQWSSDPSFVGISGVFAAATNDPLKTSIESNGVVPLTAALEARLASGKLKSMKEDAVGAYLRDNLHWKIRSMDSTEILIDQVQGLEVSVLWSEVIPATSLSSFPQMVGGYHVLFDATSGRQGGIQYGDQLN
;
A
#
# COMPACT_ATOMS: atom_id res chain seq x y z
N MET A 1 64.82 11.85 13.74
CA MET A 1 64.05 12.42 12.62
C MET A 1 62.84 11.52 12.43
N SER A 2 61.68 12.05 12.81
CA SER A 2 60.42 11.35 13.04
C SER A 2 59.53 11.47 11.80
N THR A 3 59.05 10.37 11.26
CA THR A 3 58.06 10.30 10.17
C THR A 3 56.65 10.29 10.73
N ALA A 4 55.92 11.39 10.50
CA ALA A 4 54.54 11.58 10.94
C ALA A 4 53.54 11.00 9.93
N ALA A 5 52.70 10.07 10.40
CA ALA A 5 51.46 9.67 9.75
C ALA A 5 50.39 10.76 9.99
N ARG A 6 49.76 11.25 8.92
CA ARG A 6 48.60 12.16 9.01
C ARG A 6 47.32 11.32 9.10
N SER A 7 46.75 11.28 10.30
CA SER A 7 45.34 10.95 10.56
C SER A 7 44.45 12.06 10.00
N LEU A 8 43.48 11.71 9.16
CA LEU A 8 42.37 12.57 8.75
C LEU A 8 41.25 12.44 9.79
N HIS A 9 41.21 13.38 10.75
CA HIS A 9 40.05 13.61 11.59
C HIS A 9 38.99 14.39 10.81
N THR A 10 37.87 13.74 10.49
CA THR A 10 36.63 14.41 10.11
C THR A 10 35.95 14.95 11.37
N LYS A 11 35.80 16.27 11.45
CA LYS A 11 34.99 16.95 12.48
C LYS A 11 33.51 16.73 12.16
N ALA A 12 32.94 15.63 12.64
CA ALA A 12 31.51 15.55 12.91
C ALA A 12 31.29 16.05 14.35
N GLY A 13 30.68 17.21 14.49
CA GLY A 13 30.50 17.81 15.81
C GLY A 13 29.85 19.17 15.71
N MET A 14 28.55 19.21 15.42
CA MET A 14 27.73 20.37 15.78
C MET A 14 26.22 20.12 15.83
N TRP A 15 25.74 19.03 16.42
CA TRP A 15 24.36 18.97 16.95
C TRP A 15 24.33 18.12 18.22
N SER A 16 24.83 18.68 19.33
CA SER A 16 24.50 18.19 20.67
C SER A 16 23.96 19.37 21.48
N ARG A 17 22.64 19.54 21.49
CA ARG A 17 21.97 20.29 22.56
C ARG A 17 21.23 19.29 23.42
N THR A 18 21.95 18.76 24.40
CA THR A 18 21.38 18.19 25.63
C THR A 18 20.50 19.24 26.29
N PHE A 19 19.19 19.03 26.32
CA PHE A 19 18.30 19.80 27.17
C PHE A 19 18.34 19.23 28.59
N SER A 20 18.97 19.97 29.50
CA SER A 20 18.88 19.78 30.94
C SER A 20 17.45 20.13 31.39
N LEU A 21 16.77 19.19 32.03
CA LEU A 21 15.49 19.43 32.71
C LEU A 21 15.73 20.32 33.93
N GLY A 22 15.34 21.59 33.81
CA GLY A 22 15.15 22.52 34.93
C GLY A 22 13.67 22.89 35.03
N GLU A 23 13.11 22.76 36.22
CA GLU A 23 11.70 22.98 36.51
C GLU A 23 11.21 24.42 36.23
N HIS A 24 9.92 24.50 35.90
CA HIS A 24 9.04 25.68 35.91
C HIS A 24 9.21 26.75 34.81
N HIS A 25 8.52 26.55 33.69
CA HIS A 25 7.38 27.39 33.22
C HIS A 25 6.82 26.78 31.93
N LYS A 26 5.50 26.50 31.90
CA LYS A 26 4.79 26.03 30.70
C LYS A 26 4.78 27.15 29.64
N GLN A 27 5.76 27.14 28.75
CA GLN A 27 5.70 27.80 27.44
C GLN A 27 5.09 26.79 26.46
N PRO A 28 4.18 27.22 25.55
CA PRO A 28 3.65 26.32 24.53
C PRO A 28 4.80 25.81 23.66
N VAL A 29 4.84 24.49 23.46
CA VAL A 29 5.75 23.81 22.52
C VAL A 29 5.61 24.50 21.17
N ALA A 30 6.72 24.95 20.58
CA ALA A 30 6.72 25.49 19.23
C ALA A 30 6.05 24.47 18.30
N VAL A 31 4.98 24.87 17.62
CA VAL A 31 4.37 24.07 16.56
C VAL A 31 5.44 23.92 15.50
N VAL A 32 6.06 22.74 15.42
CA VAL A 32 6.86 22.38 14.25
C VAL A 32 5.85 22.31 13.12
N ASP A 33 5.97 23.18 12.12
CA ASP A 33 5.15 23.08 10.91
C ASP A 33 5.49 21.75 10.22
N LEU A 34 4.68 20.72 10.49
CA LEU A 34 4.85 19.40 9.89
C LEU A 34 4.56 19.50 8.39
N LEU A 35 5.51 19.07 7.60
CA LEU A 35 5.40 19.10 6.14
C LEU A 35 4.67 17.84 5.64
N PRO A 36 3.70 17.99 4.72
CA PRO A 36 2.96 16.85 4.22
C PRO A 36 3.80 16.06 3.21
N ARG A 37 3.75 14.74 3.27
CA ARG A 37 4.03 13.88 2.12
C ARG A 37 2.91 14.10 1.12
N LEU A 38 3.21 14.62 -0.07
CA LEU A 38 2.21 14.97 -1.09
C LEU A 38 1.86 13.78 -1.97
N GLU A 39 0.69 13.80 -2.61
CA GLU A 39 0.41 12.85 -3.69
C GLU A 39 1.36 13.14 -4.86
N ILE A 40 1.86 12.11 -5.54
CA ILE A 40 2.94 12.28 -6.54
C ILE A 40 2.59 13.27 -7.67
N ARG A 41 1.34 13.29 -8.16
CA ARG A 41 0.91 14.25 -9.19
C ARG A 41 0.80 15.67 -8.64
N GLN A 42 0.64 15.86 -7.33
CA GLN A 42 0.76 17.18 -6.71
C GLN A 42 2.22 17.62 -6.62
N LEU A 43 3.13 16.70 -6.25
CA LEU A 43 4.56 16.99 -6.22
C LEU A 43 5.08 17.38 -7.62
N GLU A 44 4.64 16.68 -8.67
CA GLU A 44 4.97 16.96 -10.07
C GLU A 44 4.60 18.38 -10.53
N GLN A 45 3.57 18.99 -9.92
CA GLN A 45 3.17 20.37 -10.24
C GLN A 45 4.16 21.41 -9.71
N ASN A 46 5.00 21.04 -8.74
CA ASN A 46 6.10 21.87 -8.25
C ASN A 46 7.39 21.49 -8.98
N ALA A 47 7.69 22.18 -10.08
CA ALA A 47 8.84 21.88 -10.93
C ALA A 47 10.19 21.85 -10.18
N ASP A 48 10.37 22.70 -9.16
CA ASP A 48 11.62 22.74 -8.40
C ASP A 48 11.72 21.52 -7.45
N GLN A 49 10.67 21.20 -6.71
CA GLN A 49 10.65 20.00 -5.86
C GLN A 49 10.74 18.72 -6.69
N TRP A 50 10.04 18.64 -7.81
CA TRP A 50 10.08 17.50 -8.72
C TRP A 50 11.49 17.26 -9.26
N ASN A 51 12.18 18.32 -9.70
CA ASN A 51 13.56 18.21 -10.16
C ASN A 51 14.51 17.74 -9.05
N VAL A 52 14.40 18.33 -7.85
CA VAL A 52 15.22 17.95 -6.69
C VAL A 52 14.97 16.49 -6.28
N TYR A 53 13.72 16.04 -6.30
CA TYR A 53 13.33 14.66 -5.99
C TYR A 53 13.97 13.67 -6.97
N LEU A 54 13.84 13.90 -8.29
CA LEU A 54 14.43 13.03 -9.30
C LEU A 54 15.97 13.00 -9.24
N LEU A 55 16.62 14.15 -9.03
CA LEU A 55 18.07 14.21 -8.88
C LEU A 55 18.55 13.45 -7.63
N GLY A 56 17.86 13.63 -6.50
CA GLY A 56 18.17 12.95 -5.25
C GLY A 56 18.01 11.43 -5.36
N LEU A 57 16.90 10.97 -5.93
CA LEU A 57 16.64 9.54 -6.10
C LEU A 57 17.62 8.90 -7.10
N ASN A 58 17.91 9.58 -8.21
CA ASN A 58 18.92 9.10 -9.17
C ASN A 58 20.30 8.98 -8.51
N ARG A 59 20.72 9.97 -7.70
CA ARG A 59 21.98 9.89 -6.97
C ARG A 59 21.98 8.73 -5.96
N PHE A 60 20.89 8.58 -5.20
CA PHE A 60 20.74 7.54 -4.19
C PHE A 60 20.87 6.13 -4.80
N GLN A 61 20.25 5.90 -5.95
CA GLN A 61 20.33 4.61 -6.65
C GLN A 61 21.73 4.32 -7.23
N GLN A 62 22.56 5.33 -7.45
CA GLN A 62 23.93 5.19 -7.96
C GLN A 62 24.98 4.96 -6.85
N MET A 63 24.60 4.98 -5.58
CA MET A 63 25.51 4.66 -4.46
C MET A 63 26.05 3.23 -4.58
N THR A 64 27.28 3.00 -4.13
CA THR A 64 27.89 1.66 -4.13
C THR A 64 27.00 0.68 -3.35
N GLN A 65 26.62 -0.46 -3.95
CA GLN A 65 25.69 -1.41 -3.32
C GLN A 65 26.18 -2.04 -2.00
N SER A 66 27.48 -1.94 -1.68
CA SER A 66 28.04 -2.39 -0.41
C SER A 66 28.00 -1.32 0.69
N ASP A 67 27.71 -0.06 0.36
CA ASP A 67 27.51 0.99 1.35
C ASP A 67 26.23 0.70 2.14
N LYS A 68 26.31 0.63 3.47
CA LYS A 68 25.19 0.30 4.38
C LYS A 68 23.92 1.13 4.11
N LEU A 69 24.10 2.39 3.71
CA LEU A 69 23.04 3.35 3.43
C LEU A 69 22.77 3.51 1.92
N SER A 70 23.26 2.60 1.07
CA SER A 70 22.88 2.59 -0.34
C SER A 70 21.43 2.17 -0.52
N TYR A 71 20.85 2.53 -1.66
CA TYR A 71 19.51 2.09 -2.04
C TYR A 71 19.39 0.56 -1.94
N TYR A 72 20.42 -0.16 -2.41
CA TYR A 72 20.48 -1.61 -2.39
C TYR A 72 20.41 -2.19 -0.96
N GLN A 73 21.25 -1.71 -0.05
CA GLN A 73 21.28 -2.22 1.33
C GLN A 73 19.99 -1.88 2.09
N ILE A 74 19.43 -0.69 1.86
CA ILE A 74 18.17 -0.28 2.50
C ILE A 74 17.02 -1.12 1.95
N ALA A 75 16.89 -1.29 0.63
CA ALA A 75 15.91 -2.20 0.02
C ALA A 75 16.05 -3.64 0.54
N GLY A 76 17.28 -4.10 0.74
CA GLY A 76 17.59 -5.43 1.25
C GLY A 76 17.18 -5.69 2.70
N ILE A 77 16.82 -4.65 3.49
CA ILE A 77 16.24 -4.85 4.83
C ILE A 77 14.90 -5.62 4.73
N HIS A 78 14.09 -5.31 3.71
CA HIS A 78 12.79 -5.95 3.52
C HIS A 78 12.92 -7.46 3.27
N GLY A 79 13.94 -7.88 2.51
CA GLY A 79 14.00 -9.21 1.93
C GLY A 79 15.43 -9.70 1.68
N ARG A 80 15.68 -10.19 0.47
CA ARG A 80 17.02 -10.62 0.06
C ARG A 80 18.01 -9.45 0.19
N PRO A 81 19.26 -9.71 0.62
CA PRO A 81 19.91 -11.03 0.70
C PRO A 81 19.80 -11.75 2.05
N PHE A 82 18.93 -11.32 2.97
CA PHE A 82 18.80 -11.92 4.32
C PHE A 82 20.10 -11.83 5.13
N ILE A 83 20.64 -10.63 5.26
CA ILE A 83 21.90 -10.36 5.98
C ILE A 83 21.67 -9.49 7.22
N PRO A 84 22.59 -9.50 8.20
CA PRO A 84 22.57 -8.55 9.32
C PRO A 84 22.56 -7.10 8.84
N TRP A 85 21.75 -6.26 9.48
CA TRP A 85 21.73 -4.83 9.24
C TRP A 85 21.93 -4.07 10.55
N ASP A 86 22.86 -3.11 10.53
CA ASP A 86 23.18 -2.23 11.67
C ASP A 86 23.44 -2.95 13.01
N GLY A 87 24.01 -4.15 12.95
CA GLY A 87 24.37 -4.94 14.14
C GLY A 87 23.28 -5.88 14.65
N VAL A 88 22.09 -5.87 14.05
CA VAL A 88 21.05 -6.87 14.35
C VAL A 88 21.39 -8.18 13.65
N LEU A 89 21.59 -9.24 14.44
CA LEU A 89 21.91 -10.58 13.95
C LEU A 89 20.64 -11.43 13.81
N GLN A 90 20.72 -12.49 13.02
CA GLN A 90 19.60 -13.41 12.83
C GLN A 90 19.23 -14.05 14.17
N ALA A 91 17.96 -14.02 14.52
CA ALA A 91 17.47 -14.67 15.72
C ALA A 91 17.56 -16.19 15.60
N SER A 92 17.65 -16.89 16.74
CA SER A 92 17.50 -18.36 16.75
C SER A 92 16.10 -18.73 16.26
N GLY A 93 16.02 -19.45 15.14
CA GLY A 93 14.74 -19.75 14.47
C GLY A 93 14.23 -18.62 13.55
N GLY A 94 14.98 -17.53 13.41
CA GLY A 94 14.71 -16.47 12.44
C GLY A 94 15.00 -16.93 11.00
N SER A 95 14.28 -16.43 10.01
CA SER A 95 14.57 -16.66 8.58
C SER A 95 13.98 -15.56 7.70
N GLY A 96 14.40 -15.49 6.44
CA GLY A 96 13.91 -14.48 5.50
C GLY A 96 14.41 -13.07 5.83
N GLY A 97 13.66 -12.05 5.40
CA GLY A 97 13.98 -10.64 5.61
C GLY A 97 13.42 -10.11 6.93
N TYR A 98 13.63 -8.82 7.22
CA TYR A 98 13.13 -8.21 8.46
C TYR A 98 11.65 -7.82 8.41
N CYS A 99 11.07 -7.73 7.22
CA CYS A 99 9.71 -7.20 7.06
C CYS A 99 8.67 -8.00 7.86
N ALA A 100 7.84 -7.28 8.60
CA ALA A 100 6.70 -7.85 9.30
C ALA A 100 5.51 -7.96 8.33
N HIS A 101 5.12 -9.19 8.00
CA HIS A 101 3.93 -9.52 7.21
C HIS A 101 3.07 -10.56 7.94
N SER A 102 1.77 -10.54 7.68
CA SER A 102 0.74 -11.29 8.42
C SER A 102 0.90 -11.09 9.93
N SER A 103 1.16 -9.83 10.31
CA SER A 103 1.64 -9.44 11.62
C SER A 103 0.96 -8.17 12.11
N ASN A 104 0.59 -8.13 13.39
CA ASN A 104 0.16 -6.91 14.05
C ASN A 104 1.21 -5.78 14.00
N LEU A 105 2.46 -6.06 13.66
CA LEU A 105 3.49 -5.04 13.47
C LEU A 105 3.63 -4.57 12.02
N PHE A 106 2.86 -5.08 11.06
CA PHE A 106 2.95 -4.70 9.64
C PHE A 106 2.90 -3.17 9.44
N PRO A 107 1.86 -2.41 9.87
CA PRO A 107 1.84 -0.97 9.65
C PRO A 107 2.95 -0.19 10.38
N PRO A 108 3.19 -0.41 11.70
CA PRO A 108 4.20 0.38 12.42
C PRO A 108 5.63 0.00 12.05
N TRP A 109 5.92 -1.22 11.57
CA TRP A 109 7.26 -1.62 11.13
C TRP A 109 7.69 -0.90 9.84
N HIS A 110 6.78 -0.75 8.89
CA HIS A 110 7.06 -0.07 7.61
C HIS A 110 7.25 1.45 7.78
N ARG A 111 6.77 2.06 8.88
CA ARG A 111 6.93 3.49 9.13
C ARG A 111 8.38 3.97 9.34
N PRO A 112 9.17 3.43 10.30
CA PRO A 112 10.60 3.77 10.41
C PRO A 112 11.40 3.32 9.18
N TYR A 113 10.95 2.28 8.46
CA TYR A 113 11.57 1.88 7.20
C TYR A 113 11.46 2.98 6.13
N LEU A 114 10.27 3.57 5.97
CA LEU A 114 10.04 4.73 5.11
C LEU A 114 10.81 5.97 5.58
N ALA A 115 10.91 6.17 6.89
CA ALA A 115 11.67 7.29 7.46
C ALA A 115 13.17 7.19 7.14
N LEU A 116 13.76 6.01 7.29
CA LEU A 116 15.15 5.73 6.90
C LEU A 116 15.36 6.03 5.41
N PHE A 117 14.48 5.53 4.54
CA PHE A 117 14.60 5.78 3.10
C PHE A 117 14.49 7.27 2.76
N GLU A 118 13.49 7.96 3.34
CA GLU A 118 13.26 9.39 3.12
C GLU A 118 14.44 10.24 3.61
N GLU A 119 15.05 9.91 4.75
CA GLU A 119 16.23 10.61 5.27
C GLU A 119 17.40 10.50 4.29
N ILE A 120 17.72 9.29 3.82
CA ILE A 120 18.86 9.09 2.92
C ILE A 120 18.59 9.68 1.53
N LEU A 121 17.34 9.62 1.04
CA LEU A 121 16.91 10.34 -0.15
C LEU A 121 17.14 11.85 0.00
N TYR A 122 16.72 12.43 1.13
CA TYR A 122 16.90 13.86 1.41
C TYR A 122 18.38 14.25 1.42
N LEU A 123 19.25 13.46 2.05
CA LEU A 123 20.69 13.71 2.05
C LEU A 123 21.28 13.66 0.64
N ASN A 124 20.88 12.69 -0.18
CA ASN A 124 21.31 12.61 -1.58
C ASN A 124 20.79 13.78 -2.43
N ALA A 125 19.54 14.20 -2.21
CA ALA A 125 18.97 15.37 -2.85
C ALA A 125 19.72 16.65 -2.46
N ARG A 126 20.10 16.80 -1.19
CA ARG A 126 20.93 17.90 -0.71
C ARG A 126 22.28 17.96 -1.40
N GLU A 127 22.95 16.82 -1.55
CA GLU A 127 24.23 16.78 -2.27
C GLU A 127 24.05 17.11 -3.76
N ALA A 128 22.99 16.62 -4.41
CA ALA A 128 22.69 16.99 -5.79
C ALA A 128 22.42 18.50 -5.96
N VAL A 129 21.71 19.13 -5.01
CA VAL A 129 21.50 20.59 -5.00
C VAL A 129 22.83 21.33 -4.77
N ASN A 130 23.74 20.79 -3.95
CA ASN A 130 25.03 21.40 -3.68
C ASN A 130 26.00 21.42 -4.88
N GLU A 131 25.78 20.57 -5.88
CA GLU A 131 26.55 20.53 -7.12
C GLU A 131 26.22 21.71 -8.06
N PHE A 132 25.09 22.38 -7.86
CA PHE A 132 24.77 23.59 -8.62
C PHE A 132 25.72 24.73 -8.22
N PRO A 133 26.17 25.56 -9.20
CA PRO A 133 26.88 26.79 -8.90
C PRO A 133 26.07 27.69 -7.96
N ALA A 134 26.76 28.47 -7.12
CA ALA A 134 26.10 29.46 -6.29
C ALA A 134 25.32 30.46 -7.16
N GLY A 135 24.06 30.72 -6.81
CA GLY A 135 23.16 31.61 -7.54
C GLY A 135 21.70 31.25 -7.33
N GLU A 136 20.82 31.98 -8.01
CA GLU A 136 19.36 31.91 -7.84
C GLU A 136 18.79 30.50 -7.96
N LEU A 137 19.28 29.69 -8.91
CA LEU A 137 18.78 28.34 -9.11
C LEU A 137 19.11 27.41 -7.92
N ARG A 138 20.33 27.49 -7.38
CA ARG A 138 20.71 26.73 -6.19
C ARG A 138 19.91 27.19 -4.97
N GLU A 139 19.68 28.49 -4.82
CA GLU A 139 18.85 29.03 -3.73
C GLU A 139 17.41 28.52 -3.82
N ARG A 140 16.81 28.56 -5.02
CA ARG A 140 15.47 28.00 -5.29
C ARG A 140 15.39 26.51 -4.97
N TYR A 141 16.36 25.71 -5.43
CA TYR A 141 16.38 24.27 -5.14
C TYR A 141 16.66 23.96 -3.68
N THR A 142 17.45 24.79 -2.99
CA THR A 142 17.64 24.68 -1.54
C THR A 142 16.33 24.96 -0.79
N ALA A 143 15.57 25.97 -1.23
CA ALA A 143 14.26 26.28 -0.66
C ALA A 143 13.25 25.15 -0.94
N ALA A 144 13.20 24.61 -2.17
CA ALA A 144 12.34 23.49 -2.53
C ALA A 144 12.68 22.22 -1.73
N LEU A 145 13.98 21.92 -1.57
CA LEU A 145 14.45 20.81 -0.74
C LEU A 145 13.99 20.95 0.71
N SER A 146 14.02 22.16 1.28
CA SER A 146 13.63 22.37 2.69
C SER A 146 12.19 21.96 3.01
N THR A 147 11.32 21.92 1.99
CA THR A 147 9.92 21.52 2.10
C THR A 147 9.62 20.17 1.44
N LEU A 148 10.63 19.49 0.90
CA LEU A 148 10.47 18.21 0.22
C LEU A 148 10.19 17.10 1.24
N ARG A 149 9.20 16.27 0.91
CA ARG A 149 8.89 14.98 1.55
C ARG A 149 8.63 13.95 0.46
N MET A 150 8.91 12.68 0.75
CA MET A 150 8.68 11.58 -0.18
C MET A 150 7.19 11.49 -0.53
N PRO A 151 6.81 11.43 -1.82
CA PRO A 151 5.41 11.42 -2.20
C PRO A 151 4.75 10.06 -1.96
N TYR A 152 3.42 10.05 -1.85
CA TYR A 152 2.61 8.83 -1.92
C TYR A 152 1.94 8.68 -3.29
N TRP A 153 1.64 7.44 -3.66
CA TRP A 153 0.86 7.11 -4.85
C TRP A 153 -0.53 6.60 -4.46
N ASP A 154 -1.56 7.44 -4.60
CA ASP A 154 -2.95 7.07 -4.32
C ASP A 154 -3.57 6.36 -5.52
N TRP A 155 -3.58 5.04 -5.46
CA TRP A 155 -4.20 4.14 -6.43
C TRP A 155 -5.70 3.91 -6.21
N ALA A 156 -6.25 4.35 -5.08
CA ALA A 156 -7.68 4.15 -4.72
C ALA A 156 -8.56 5.32 -5.17
N THR A 157 -7.94 6.46 -5.45
CA THR A 157 -8.59 7.66 -5.97
C THR A 157 -8.75 7.58 -7.49
N PRO A 158 -9.88 8.04 -8.08
CA PRO A 158 -10.00 8.20 -9.52
C PRO A 158 -8.93 9.14 -10.07
N ALA A 159 -8.21 8.69 -11.11
CA ALA A 159 -7.21 9.51 -11.78
C ALA A 159 -7.84 10.77 -12.40
N PRO A 160 -7.08 11.88 -12.53
CA PRO A 160 -7.52 13.04 -13.30
C PRO A 160 -7.91 12.65 -14.73
N ALA A 161 -8.86 13.38 -15.33
CA ALA A 161 -9.33 13.08 -16.69
C ALA A 161 -8.17 13.02 -17.69
N GLY A 162 -8.08 11.93 -18.46
CA GLY A 162 -7.01 11.70 -19.44
C GLY A 162 -5.69 11.19 -18.84
N GLN A 163 -5.67 10.79 -17.58
CA GLN A 163 -4.53 10.14 -16.94
C GLN A 163 -4.90 8.73 -16.45
N ASP A 164 -3.90 7.86 -16.37
CA ASP A 164 -4.03 6.54 -15.76
C ASP A 164 -3.90 6.61 -14.23
N THR A 165 -4.37 5.57 -13.56
CA THR A 165 -4.19 5.32 -12.12
C THR A 165 -2.71 5.22 -11.77
N LEU A 166 -1.90 4.57 -12.62
CA LEU A 166 -0.43 4.62 -12.57
C LEU A 166 0.07 5.90 -13.28
N PRO A 167 0.62 6.91 -12.59
CA PRO A 167 1.10 8.14 -13.23
C PRO A 167 2.11 7.89 -14.35
N SER A 168 2.08 8.73 -15.39
CA SER A 168 3.03 8.64 -16.51
C SER A 168 4.50 8.73 -16.07
N SER A 169 4.79 9.49 -15.01
CA SER A 169 6.11 9.59 -14.40
C SER A 169 6.64 8.27 -13.81
N LEU A 170 5.76 7.29 -13.55
CA LEU A 170 6.13 5.94 -13.12
C LEU A 170 6.21 4.96 -14.29
N GLN A 171 5.70 5.33 -15.46
CA GLN A 171 5.65 4.50 -16.65
C GLN A 171 6.81 4.76 -17.62
N LEU A 172 7.26 6.01 -17.73
CA LEU A 172 8.24 6.42 -18.76
C LEU A 172 9.67 6.00 -18.37
N PRO A 173 10.48 5.46 -19.32
CA PRO A 173 11.83 4.97 -19.03
C PRO A 173 12.86 6.08 -18.81
N THR A 174 12.55 7.32 -19.20
CA THR A 174 13.45 8.47 -19.08
C THR A 174 12.71 9.68 -18.52
N ALA A 175 13.43 10.52 -17.79
CA ALA A 175 12.92 11.78 -17.26
C ALA A 175 13.82 12.95 -17.70
N GLN A 176 13.23 14.12 -17.91
CA GLN A 176 13.98 15.36 -18.09
C GLN A 176 14.23 16.02 -16.74
N VAL A 177 15.49 16.39 -16.50
CA VAL A 177 15.94 17.09 -15.30
C VAL A 177 16.85 18.24 -15.66
N ILE A 178 16.86 19.28 -14.83
CA ILE A 178 17.85 20.35 -14.87
C ILE A 178 19.01 19.91 -13.97
N THR A 179 20.22 19.92 -14.52
CA THR A 179 21.49 19.63 -13.82
C THR A 179 22.36 20.90 -13.81
N PRO A 180 23.52 20.91 -13.13
CA PRO A 180 24.46 22.04 -13.19
C PRO A 180 24.87 22.46 -14.61
N ASN A 181 24.84 21.53 -15.57
CA ASN A 181 25.22 21.77 -16.96
C ASN A 181 24.02 22.02 -17.91
N GLY A 182 22.83 22.26 -17.35
CA GLY A 182 21.60 22.51 -18.09
C GLY A 182 20.62 21.34 -18.08
N THR A 183 19.62 21.39 -18.95
CA THR A 183 18.59 20.36 -19.07
C THR A 183 19.14 19.10 -19.72
N ASN A 184 18.94 17.95 -19.08
CA ASN A 184 19.39 16.65 -19.52
C ASN A 184 18.25 15.63 -19.45
N THR A 185 18.32 14.61 -20.30
CA THR A 185 17.48 13.42 -20.19
C THR A 185 18.27 12.34 -19.47
N ILE A 186 17.73 11.79 -18.39
CA ILE A 186 18.33 10.71 -17.60
C ILE A 186 17.44 9.47 -17.65
N PRO A 187 17.97 8.26 -17.38
CA PRO A 187 17.14 7.12 -16.99
C PRO A 187 16.22 7.55 -15.84
N ASN A 188 14.94 7.23 -15.93
CA ASN A 188 13.98 7.64 -14.90
C ASN A 188 14.20 6.79 -13.64
N PRO A 189 14.61 7.39 -12.51
CA PRO A 189 14.85 6.62 -11.28
C PRO A 189 13.57 6.06 -10.66
N LEU A 190 12.38 6.44 -11.14
CA LEU A 190 11.09 5.88 -10.75
C LEU A 190 10.66 4.69 -11.61
N PHE A 191 11.33 4.41 -12.72
CA PHE A 191 10.96 3.36 -13.67
C PHE A 191 11.45 1.98 -13.21
N ALA A 192 12.72 1.89 -12.81
CA ALA A 192 13.35 0.66 -12.33
C ALA A 192 14.62 0.99 -11.52
N TYR A 193 15.02 0.09 -10.64
CA TYR A 193 16.37 0.08 -10.10
C TYR A 193 17.27 -0.80 -10.97
N ASN A 194 18.46 -0.32 -11.34
CA ASN A 194 19.44 -1.09 -12.10
C ASN A 194 20.51 -1.61 -11.15
N PHE A 195 20.75 -2.91 -11.11
CA PHE A 195 21.76 -3.53 -10.25
C PHE A 195 23.16 -3.30 -10.84
N HIS A 196 24.12 -2.92 -9.99
CA HIS A 196 25.50 -2.59 -10.38
C HIS A 196 26.54 -3.08 -9.35
N PRO A 197 26.81 -4.41 -9.27
CA PRO A 197 26.33 -5.46 -10.17
C PRO A 197 25.07 -6.18 -9.67
N LEU A 198 24.40 -6.91 -10.56
CA LEU A 198 23.53 -8.02 -10.16
C LEU A 198 24.37 -9.12 -9.52
N SER A 199 23.97 -9.58 -8.34
CA SER A 199 24.66 -10.61 -7.56
C SER A 199 23.78 -11.85 -7.44
N SER A 200 24.22 -12.96 -8.04
CA SER A 200 23.51 -14.24 -7.93
C SER A 200 23.63 -14.87 -6.53
N ASP A 201 24.62 -14.44 -5.74
CA ASP A 201 24.74 -14.86 -4.34
C ASP A 201 23.65 -14.22 -3.48
N ASP A 202 23.35 -12.95 -3.77
CA ASP A 202 22.28 -12.21 -3.11
C ASP A 202 20.90 -12.64 -3.62
N PHE A 203 20.77 -12.91 -4.92
CA PHE A 203 19.53 -13.34 -5.59
C PHE A 203 19.72 -14.69 -6.29
N PRO A 204 19.65 -15.81 -5.55
CA PRO A 204 19.93 -17.13 -6.12
C PRO A 204 18.75 -17.68 -6.94
N GLU A 205 17.54 -17.18 -6.76
CA GLU A 205 16.36 -17.70 -7.44
C GLU A 205 16.22 -17.17 -8.88
N SER A 206 15.83 -18.05 -9.80
CA SER A 206 15.34 -17.66 -11.13
C SER A 206 13.92 -17.12 -11.01
N PRO A 207 13.51 -16.10 -11.79
CA PRO A 207 14.31 -15.38 -12.80
C PRO A 207 15.15 -14.20 -12.26
N TYR A 208 15.01 -13.84 -10.98
CA TYR A 208 15.64 -12.67 -10.35
C TYR A 208 17.17 -12.66 -10.45
N SER A 209 17.80 -13.83 -10.40
CA SER A 209 19.25 -14.02 -10.61
C SER A 209 19.77 -13.55 -11.98
N SER A 210 18.89 -13.29 -12.95
CA SER A 210 19.24 -12.97 -14.33
C SER A 210 18.78 -11.59 -14.80
N TRP A 211 17.94 -10.91 -14.03
CA TRP A 211 17.39 -9.60 -14.41
C TRP A 211 18.30 -8.46 -13.92
N PRO A 212 18.93 -7.68 -14.82
CA PRO A 212 19.86 -6.62 -14.43
C PRO A 212 19.16 -5.40 -13.82
N SER A 213 17.83 -5.36 -13.84
CA SER A 213 17.03 -4.30 -13.25
C SER A 213 15.71 -4.85 -12.73
N THR A 214 15.04 -4.08 -11.88
CA THR A 214 13.67 -4.41 -11.46
C THR A 214 12.70 -4.35 -12.64
N LEU A 215 11.73 -5.26 -12.64
CA LEU A 215 10.73 -5.42 -13.68
C LEU A 215 9.32 -5.46 -13.07
N ARG A 216 8.37 -4.86 -13.79
CA ARG A 216 6.93 -4.81 -13.50
C ARG A 216 6.18 -5.41 -14.67
N ASP A 217 5.36 -6.44 -14.43
CA ASP A 217 4.72 -7.26 -15.46
C ASP A 217 5.72 -7.66 -16.58
N PRO A 218 6.78 -8.43 -16.26
CA PRO A 218 7.83 -8.77 -17.22
C PRO A 218 7.24 -9.41 -18.49
N SER A 219 7.81 -9.06 -19.65
CA SER A 219 7.37 -9.61 -20.95
C SER A 219 7.71 -11.09 -21.14
N SER A 220 8.68 -11.60 -20.38
CA SER A 220 9.13 -13.00 -20.34
C SER A 220 9.95 -13.26 -19.07
N PRO A 221 10.23 -14.53 -18.71
CA PRO A 221 11.19 -14.86 -17.65
C PRO A 221 12.67 -14.68 -18.07
N ASP A 222 12.93 -14.32 -19.33
CA ASP A 222 14.28 -14.29 -19.90
C ASP A 222 15.10 -13.07 -19.43
N PRO A 223 16.45 -13.12 -19.51
CA PRO A 223 17.31 -12.02 -19.06
C PRO A 223 17.12 -10.68 -19.81
N ASN A 224 16.55 -10.70 -21.01
CA ASN A 224 16.27 -9.52 -21.84
C ASN A 224 14.83 -9.01 -21.69
N SER A 225 14.11 -9.47 -20.66
CA SER A 225 12.75 -9.05 -20.35
C SER A 225 12.65 -7.55 -20.08
N THR A 226 11.47 -7.01 -20.32
CA THR A 226 11.15 -5.58 -20.16
C THR A 226 9.85 -5.41 -19.40
N SER A 227 9.74 -4.36 -18.59
CA SER A 227 8.49 -4.02 -17.91
C SER A 227 7.39 -3.66 -18.91
N ARG A 228 6.18 -4.19 -18.71
CA ARG A 228 4.97 -3.83 -19.46
C ARG A 228 4.12 -2.86 -18.64
N ASN A 229 4.67 -1.68 -18.36
CA ASN A 229 4.00 -0.66 -17.53
C ASN A 229 2.66 -0.19 -18.09
N ASP A 230 2.44 -0.31 -19.40
CA ASP A 230 1.16 -0.07 -20.07
C ASP A 230 0.09 -1.08 -19.63
N GLN A 231 0.46 -2.35 -19.51
CA GLN A 231 -0.43 -3.41 -19.02
C GLN A 231 -0.71 -3.24 -17.52
N VAL A 232 0.31 -2.88 -16.73
CA VAL A 232 0.13 -2.53 -15.31
C VAL A 232 -0.82 -1.35 -15.15
N ALA A 233 -0.66 -0.28 -15.95
CA ALA A 233 -1.55 0.88 -15.94
C ALA A 233 -2.99 0.50 -16.31
N SER A 234 -3.18 -0.33 -17.36
CA SER A 234 -4.49 -0.83 -17.76
C SER A 234 -5.17 -1.62 -16.65
N GLN A 235 -4.46 -2.58 -16.03
CA GLN A 235 -5.01 -3.38 -14.93
C GLN A 235 -5.38 -2.49 -13.73
N LEU A 236 -4.54 -1.53 -13.36
CA LEU A 236 -4.83 -0.63 -12.24
C LEU A 236 -6.03 0.29 -12.53
N ASN A 237 -6.25 0.68 -13.80
CA ASN A 237 -7.44 1.43 -14.20
C ASN A 237 -8.71 0.58 -14.00
N ASP A 238 -8.68 -0.69 -14.40
CA ASP A 238 -9.80 -1.62 -14.21
C ASP A 238 -10.09 -1.86 -12.71
N LEU A 239 -9.03 -1.94 -11.90
CA LEU A 239 -9.12 -2.20 -10.46
C LEU A 239 -9.53 -0.97 -9.63
N GLN A 240 -9.41 0.25 -10.18
CA GLN A 240 -9.51 1.50 -9.40
C GLN A 240 -10.80 1.57 -8.55
N THR A 241 -11.94 1.16 -9.10
CA THR A 241 -13.23 1.21 -8.37
C THR A 241 -13.31 0.16 -7.24
N ASN A 242 -12.72 -1.02 -7.44
CA ASN A 242 -12.61 -2.03 -6.39
C ASN A 242 -11.72 -1.52 -5.25
N LEU A 243 -10.54 -1.01 -5.61
CA LEU A 243 -9.56 -0.44 -4.69
C LEU A 243 -10.14 0.73 -3.88
N GLN A 244 -10.89 1.62 -4.54
CA GLN A 244 -11.65 2.69 -3.88
C GLN A 244 -12.61 2.13 -2.82
N SER A 245 -13.41 1.12 -3.21
CA SER A 245 -14.42 0.53 -2.33
C SER A 245 -13.79 -0.16 -1.12
N ARG A 246 -12.64 -0.82 -1.30
CA ARG A 246 -11.88 -1.45 -0.21
C ARG A 246 -11.32 -0.43 0.77
N ILE A 247 -10.67 0.64 0.29
CA ILE A 247 -10.18 1.72 1.16
C ILE A 247 -11.34 2.41 1.90
N TYR A 248 -12.45 2.66 1.23
CA TYR A 248 -13.63 3.23 1.88
C TYR A 248 -14.20 2.29 2.94
N HIS A 249 -14.27 0.99 2.66
CA HIS A 249 -14.69 -0.03 3.60
C HIS A 249 -13.80 -0.06 4.86
N ILE A 250 -12.47 -0.07 4.68
CA ILE A 250 -11.48 -0.02 5.77
C ILE A 250 -11.71 1.19 6.68
N PHE A 251 -11.87 2.39 6.11
CA PHE A 251 -12.05 3.61 6.91
C PHE A 251 -13.42 3.76 7.57
N THR A 252 -14.44 3.07 7.07
CA THR A 252 -15.82 3.26 7.56
C THR A 252 -16.29 2.13 8.46
N MET A 253 -15.80 0.90 8.25
CA MET A 253 -16.33 -0.30 8.90
C MET A 253 -15.31 -1.01 9.81
N ILE A 254 -14.01 -0.84 9.60
CA ILE A 254 -12.98 -1.60 10.33
C ILE A 254 -12.37 -0.74 11.42
N THR A 255 -12.74 -1.03 12.67
CA THR A 255 -12.38 -0.17 13.82
C THR A 255 -11.35 -0.79 14.75
N GLY A 256 -11.18 -2.12 14.75
CA GLY A 256 -10.21 -2.85 15.55
C GLY A 256 -8.82 -2.85 14.92
N TYR A 257 -7.78 -2.74 15.75
CA TYR A 257 -6.40 -2.69 15.25
C TYR A 257 -5.96 -4.02 14.61
N SER A 258 -6.24 -5.14 15.27
CA SER A 258 -5.86 -6.47 14.76
C SER A 258 -6.54 -6.77 13.43
N ASP A 259 -7.76 -6.28 13.22
CA ASP A 259 -8.50 -6.46 11.97
C ASP A 259 -7.90 -5.62 10.83
N VAL A 260 -7.57 -4.35 11.08
CA VAL A 260 -7.08 -3.45 10.02
C VAL A 260 -5.61 -3.67 9.66
N SER A 261 -4.80 -4.24 10.56
CA SER A 261 -3.34 -4.19 10.44
C SER A 261 -2.76 -5.27 9.54
N ASN A 262 -3.38 -6.44 9.45
CA ASN A 262 -2.76 -7.62 8.85
C ASN A 262 -3.77 -8.47 8.08
N ASP A 263 -3.28 -9.34 7.20
CA ASP A 263 -4.10 -10.25 6.40
C ASP A 263 -4.40 -11.59 7.09
N TYR A 264 -3.92 -11.81 8.32
CA TYR A 264 -4.14 -13.07 9.05
C TYR A 264 -5.52 -13.13 9.72
N ILE A 265 -6.04 -12.00 10.17
CA ILE A 265 -7.40 -11.92 10.73
C ILE A 265 -8.41 -11.87 9.58
N SER A 266 -9.52 -12.62 9.71
CA SER A 266 -10.59 -12.64 8.71
C SER A 266 -11.17 -11.24 8.49
N GLY A 267 -11.28 -10.82 7.23
CA GLY A 267 -11.78 -9.51 6.83
C GLY A 267 -10.87 -8.82 5.81
N ASP A 268 -11.18 -7.56 5.48
CA ASP A 268 -10.24 -6.71 4.74
C ASP A 268 -9.24 -6.09 5.71
N SER A 269 -8.08 -5.69 5.20
CA SER A 269 -7.07 -5.01 5.99
C SER A 269 -6.17 -4.15 5.11
N LEU A 270 -5.35 -3.31 5.75
CA LEU A 270 -4.33 -2.53 5.04
C LEU A 270 -3.32 -3.46 4.36
N GLU A 271 -2.98 -4.60 4.96
CA GLU A 271 -2.10 -5.59 4.36
C GLU A 271 -2.78 -6.32 3.19
N ALA A 272 -4.03 -6.74 3.33
CA ALA A 272 -4.74 -7.44 2.26
C ALA A 272 -4.94 -6.56 1.00
N VAL A 273 -5.09 -5.24 1.15
CA VAL A 273 -5.20 -4.32 -0.01
C VAL A 273 -3.82 -3.92 -0.55
N HIS A 274 -2.81 -3.85 0.31
CA HIS A 274 -1.40 -3.74 -0.07
C HIS A 274 -0.97 -4.91 -0.97
N ASP A 275 -1.31 -6.14 -0.58
CA ASP A 275 -0.95 -7.37 -1.29
C ASP A 275 -1.51 -7.37 -2.73
N THR A 276 -2.72 -6.83 -2.93
CA THR A 276 -3.31 -6.64 -4.25
C THR A 276 -2.47 -5.73 -5.16
N ILE A 277 -1.92 -4.63 -4.63
CA ILE A 277 -1.09 -3.72 -5.41
C ILE A 277 0.25 -4.35 -5.73
N HIS A 278 0.87 -5.03 -4.77
CA HIS A 278 2.09 -5.81 -5.00
C HIS A 278 1.92 -6.81 -6.14
N ASN A 279 0.87 -7.63 -6.09
CA ASN A 279 0.58 -8.62 -7.12
C ASN A 279 0.28 -7.98 -8.48
N THR A 280 -0.51 -6.91 -8.51
CA THR A 280 -0.89 -6.24 -9.77
C THR A 280 0.30 -5.58 -10.45
N VAL A 281 1.10 -4.82 -9.69
CA VAL A 281 2.28 -4.12 -10.20
C VAL A 281 3.38 -5.11 -10.59
N GLY A 282 3.57 -6.16 -9.78
CA GLY A 282 4.56 -7.18 -10.04
C GLY A 282 4.21 -8.05 -11.23
N SER A 283 3.03 -8.69 -11.22
CA SER A 283 2.56 -9.64 -12.25
C SER A 283 3.68 -10.57 -12.75
N GLY A 284 4.42 -11.17 -11.80
CA GLY A 284 5.57 -12.05 -12.07
C GLY A 284 6.93 -11.38 -11.97
N GLY A 285 6.96 -10.06 -11.76
CA GLY A 285 8.15 -9.25 -11.54
C GLY A 285 8.57 -9.14 -10.07
N HIS A 286 9.32 -8.08 -9.76
CA HIS A 286 9.89 -7.90 -8.42
C HIS A 286 8.83 -7.52 -7.39
N MET A 287 7.88 -6.65 -7.75
CA MET A 287 6.82 -6.20 -6.84
C MET A 287 5.86 -7.31 -6.40
N SER A 288 5.83 -8.47 -7.07
CA SER A 288 4.96 -9.61 -6.71
C SER A 288 5.66 -10.69 -5.90
N ASP A 289 6.93 -10.49 -5.48
CA ASP A 289 7.64 -11.43 -4.61
C ASP A 289 8.29 -10.71 -3.42
N VAL A 290 7.90 -11.12 -2.20
CA VAL A 290 8.25 -10.47 -0.92
C VAL A 290 9.74 -10.19 -0.78
N PRO A 291 10.66 -11.14 -1.05
CA PRO A 291 12.09 -10.91 -0.86
C PRO A 291 12.69 -9.89 -1.83
N TYR A 292 12.00 -9.55 -2.92
CA TYR A 292 12.54 -8.74 -4.02
C TYR A 292 11.82 -7.40 -4.22
N ALA A 293 10.61 -7.23 -3.69
CA ALA A 293 9.75 -6.09 -3.99
C ALA A 293 10.37 -4.72 -3.66
N ALA A 294 11.08 -4.60 -2.54
CA ALA A 294 11.64 -3.33 -2.08
C ALA A 294 12.73 -2.73 -2.98
N PHE A 295 13.30 -3.53 -3.90
CA PHE A 295 14.24 -3.02 -4.89
C PHE A 295 13.56 -2.18 -5.97
N ASP A 296 12.25 -2.34 -6.21
CA ASP A 296 11.56 -1.54 -7.21
C ASP A 296 11.23 -0.14 -6.64
N PRO A 297 11.57 0.96 -7.33
CA PRO A 297 11.29 2.32 -6.85
C PRO A 297 9.83 2.61 -6.50
N ILE A 298 8.86 1.92 -7.11
CA ILE A 298 7.43 2.12 -6.81
C ILE A 298 7.03 1.56 -5.43
N PHE A 299 7.82 0.64 -4.87
CA PHE A 299 7.62 0.10 -3.52
C PHE A 299 7.45 1.23 -2.49
N TRP A 300 8.36 2.21 -2.54
CA TRP A 300 8.41 3.32 -1.58
C TRP A 300 7.19 4.23 -1.68
N LEU A 301 6.69 4.47 -2.90
CA LEU A 301 5.48 5.26 -3.13
C LEU A 301 4.22 4.52 -2.66
N HIS A 302 4.18 3.21 -2.91
CA HIS A 302 3.10 2.33 -2.47
C HIS A 302 3.04 2.25 -0.94
N HIS A 303 4.16 1.99 -0.27
CA HIS A 303 4.24 1.93 1.19
C HIS A 303 3.97 3.28 1.84
N THR A 304 4.31 4.40 1.19
CA THR A 304 3.92 5.73 1.67
C THR A 304 2.40 5.94 1.62
N MET A 305 1.71 5.34 0.65
CA MET A 305 0.24 5.32 0.61
C MET A 305 -0.35 4.43 1.71
N ILE A 306 0.26 3.28 2.00
CA ILE A 306 -0.15 2.44 3.14
C ILE A 306 0.05 3.16 4.48
N ASP A 307 1.18 3.83 4.67
CA ASP A 307 1.42 4.64 5.88
C ASP A 307 0.45 5.82 5.99
N ARG A 308 0.04 6.42 4.85
CA ARG A 308 -1.03 7.43 4.81
C ARG A 308 -2.35 6.86 5.31
N CYS A 309 -2.74 5.70 4.78
CA CYS A 309 -3.96 5.03 5.22
C CYS A 309 -3.89 4.68 6.71
N PHE A 310 -2.75 4.19 7.19
CA PHE A 310 -2.56 3.91 8.60
C PHE A 310 -2.69 5.17 9.47
N ALA A 311 -2.02 6.27 9.11
CA ALA A 311 -2.11 7.53 9.84
C ALA A 311 -3.54 8.09 9.88
N ILE A 312 -4.28 8.00 8.76
CA ILE A 312 -5.69 8.38 8.68
C ILE A 312 -6.54 7.50 9.60
N TRP A 313 -6.34 6.18 9.56
CA TRP A 313 -7.06 5.24 10.43
C TRP A 313 -6.79 5.51 11.91
N GLN A 314 -5.53 5.79 12.30
CA GLN A 314 -5.18 6.16 13.67
C GLN A 314 -5.91 7.44 14.13
N ALA A 315 -6.12 8.40 13.23
CA ALA A 315 -6.85 9.63 13.54
C ALA A 315 -8.37 9.42 13.64
N LEU A 316 -8.92 8.43 12.93
CA LEU A 316 -10.33 8.03 13.04
C LEU A 316 -10.62 7.22 14.31
N TYR A 317 -9.68 6.36 14.72
CA TYR A 317 -9.84 5.40 15.81
C TYR A 317 -8.69 5.50 16.84
N PRO A 318 -8.55 6.64 17.53
CA PRO A 318 -7.37 6.93 18.36
C PRO A 318 -7.25 6.05 19.61
N ASP A 319 -8.28 5.32 20.01
CA ASP A 319 -8.25 4.44 21.18
C ASP A 319 -7.82 3.01 20.84
N ASN A 320 -7.76 2.66 19.55
CA ASN A 320 -7.36 1.32 19.09
C ASN A 320 -5.91 1.34 18.61
N TYR A 321 -5.10 0.43 19.14
CA TYR A 321 -3.68 0.33 18.77
C TYR A 321 -3.14 -1.08 18.95
N VAL A 322 -1.83 -1.26 18.71
CA VAL A 322 -1.16 -2.57 18.68
C VAL A 322 -1.42 -3.37 19.96
N GLU A 323 -2.19 -4.44 19.82
CA GLU A 323 -2.42 -5.44 20.87
C GLU A 323 -1.44 -6.62 20.74
N PRO A 324 -1.12 -7.34 21.84
CA PRO A 324 -0.28 -8.53 21.78
C PRO A 324 -0.80 -9.60 20.82
N MET A 325 0.05 -10.07 19.91
CA MET A 325 -0.27 -11.13 18.95
C MET A 325 0.94 -12.05 18.75
N PRO A 326 0.76 -13.39 18.76
CA PRO A 326 1.81 -14.32 18.37
C PRO A 326 2.11 -14.17 16.87
N GLN A 327 3.38 -14.05 16.52
CA GLN A 327 3.80 -14.04 15.13
C GLN A 327 3.56 -15.41 14.50
N ILE A 328 2.80 -15.47 13.41
CA ILE A 328 2.56 -16.69 12.64
C ILE A 328 3.63 -16.96 11.57
N LEU A 329 4.47 -15.95 11.32
CA LEU A 329 5.60 -16.02 10.41
C LEU A 329 6.86 -15.59 11.16
N THR A 330 7.96 -16.24 10.80
CA THR A 330 9.29 -15.78 11.21
C THR A 330 9.77 -14.64 10.32
N THR A 331 10.49 -13.70 10.92
CA THR A 331 11.35 -12.73 10.23
C THR A 331 12.82 -13.03 10.55
N PHE A 332 13.75 -12.27 9.96
CA PHE A 332 15.17 -12.39 10.23
C PHE A 332 15.49 -12.29 11.74
N ALA A 333 14.82 -11.35 12.43
CA ALA A 333 15.10 -11.01 13.82
C ALA A 333 14.06 -11.54 14.82
N VAL A 334 12.96 -12.15 14.35
CA VAL A 334 11.87 -12.64 15.21
C VAL A 334 11.47 -14.05 14.80
N ALA A 335 11.45 -14.96 15.77
CA ALA A 335 11.01 -16.34 15.56
C ALA A 335 9.48 -16.43 15.55
N GLU A 336 8.94 -17.40 14.81
CA GLU A 336 7.53 -17.76 14.87
C GLU A 336 7.08 -18.08 16.31
N GLY A 337 5.85 -17.72 16.66
CA GLY A 337 5.26 -17.89 17.99
C GLY A 337 5.66 -16.82 19.00
N THR A 338 6.62 -15.94 18.69
CA THR A 338 6.96 -14.80 19.55
C THR A 338 5.75 -13.88 19.67
N VAL A 339 5.35 -13.55 20.90
CA VAL A 339 4.24 -12.62 21.14
C VAL A 339 4.76 -11.19 21.08
N GLU A 340 4.38 -10.47 20.03
CA GLU A 340 4.79 -9.09 19.78
C GLU A 340 3.67 -8.11 20.11
N ASN A 341 4.01 -6.91 20.59
CA ASN A 341 3.04 -5.89 20.99
C ASN A 341 3.57 -4.46 20.73
N ALA A 342 2.86 -3.43 21.22
CA ALA A 342 3.21 -2.03 21.00
C ALA A 342 4.61 -1.59 21.48
N THR A 343 5.24 -2.36 22.38
CA THR A 343 6.58 -2.11 22.93
C THR A 343 7.66 -3.02 22.35
N SER A 344 7.29 -3.96 21.48
CA SER A 344 8.26 -4.80 20.80
C SER A 344 9.19 -3.98 19.90
N PRO A 345 10.49 -4.35 19.82
CA PRO A 345 11.44 -3.72 18.91
C PRO A 345 11.03 -3.88 17.44
N LEU A 346 11.01 -2.77 16.70
CA LEU A 346 10.87 -2.75 15.24
C LEU A 346 12.26 -2.93 14.62
N PHE A 347 12.78 -4.16 14.65
CA PHE A 347 14.09 -4.47 14.08
C PHE A 347 14.13 -4.19 12.56
N PRO A 348 15.25 -3.68 12.01
CA PRO A 348 16.51 -3.40 12.68
C PRO A 348 16.69 -1.92 13.06
N PHE A 349 15.60 -1.17 13.21
CA PHE A 349 15.66 0.29 13.26
C PHE A 349 16.01 0.79 14.67
N HIS A 350 17.24 1.28 14.84
CA HIS A 350 17.66 1.94 16.07
C HIS A 350 17.05 3.34 16.22
N LEU A 351 16.57 3.62 17.42
CA LEU A 351 16.06 4.92 17.89
C LEU A 351 17.18 5.91 18.18
N ASN A 352 18.32 5.42 18.68
CA ASN A 352 19.42 6.26 19.16
C ASN A 352 20.77 5.55 19.14
N ASP A 353 21.85 6.31 19.41
CA ASP A 353 23.23 5.82 19.45
C ASP A 353 23.51 4.85 20.62
N GLN A 354 22.60 4.75 21.59
CA GLN A 354 22.69 3.77 22.68
C GLN A 354 22.28 2.36 22.22
N GLY A 355 21.68 2.23 21.04
CA GLY A 355 21.21 0.96 20.50
C GLY A 355 19.79 0.60 20.94
N ASP A 356 19.01 1.55 21.48
CA ASP A 356 17.57 1.33 21.68
C ASP A 356 16.89 1.21 20.31
N PHE A 357 15.81 0.42 20.24
CA PHE A 357 15.03 0.26 19.01
C PHE A 357 13.79 1.14 18.98
N TRP A 358 13.37 1.52 17.78
CA TRP A 358 12.00 1.99 17.59
C TRP A 358 11.01 0.90 18.01
N THR A 359 9.87 1.30 18.53
CA THR A 359 8.71 0.47 18.90
C THR A 359 7.46 1.09 18.28
N SER A 360 6.37 0.34 18.12
CA SER A 360 5.11 0.90 17.62
C SER A 360 4.66 2.12 18.44
N ASN A 361 4.79 2.07 19.77
CA ASN A 361 4.49 3.23 20.63
C ASN A 361 5.31 4.48 20.26
N SER A 362 6.61 4.32 20.03
CA SER A 362 7.48 5.45 19.68
C SER A 362 7.25 6.00 18.27
N VAL A 363 6.73 5.19 17.33
CA VAL A 363 6.44 5.62 15.95
C VAL A 363 4.95 5.87 15.70
N ARG A 364 4.14 5.89 16.76
CA ARG A 364 2.69 6.07 16.66
C ARG A 364 2.31 7.38 15.96
N SER A 365 3.06 8.46 16.24
CA SER A 365 2.89 9.75 15.57
C SER A 365 3.85 9.89 14.40
N THR A 366 3.35 10.34 13.24
CA THR A 366 4.19 10.70 12.09
C THR A 366 5.10 11.90 12.38
N ALA A 367 4.71 12.74 13.35
CA ALA A 367 5.50 13.89 13.80
C ALA A 367 6.88 13.48 14.35
N THR A 368 7.00 12.24 14.84
CA THR A 368 8.27 11.62 15.26
C THR A 368 9.34 11.72 14.19
N PHE A 369 8.95 11.57 12.91
CA PHE A 369 9.82 11.65 11.75
C PHE A 369 9.61 12.95 10.95
N GLY A 370 8.95 13.95 11.54
CA GLY A 370 8.83 15.28 10.96
C GLY A 370 7.96 15.37 9.70
N TYR A 371 6.97 14.48 9.52
CA TYR A 371 6.03 14.54 8.41
C TYR A 371 4.56 14.40 8.86
N THR A 372 3.66 14.74 7.95
CA THR A 372 2.22 14.50 8.05
C THR A 372 1.65 14.17 6.66
N TYR A 373 0.33 14.13 6.52
CA TYR A 373 -0.40 14.01 5.26
C TYR A 373 -1.39 15.16 5.09
N PRO A 374 -1.75 15.54 3.85
CA PRO A 374 -2.66 16.66 3.58
C PRO A 374 -3.96 16.62 4.40
N GLU A 375 -4.52 15.42 4.59
CA GLU A 375 -5.77 15.19 5.32
C GLU A 375 -5.65 15.42 6.83
N LEU A 376 -4.43 15.40 7.37
CA LEU A 376 -4.14 15.48 8.81
C LEU A 376 -3.45 16.80 9.20
N GLN A 377 -3.22 17.71 8.25
CA GLN A 377 -2.53 18.99 8.52
C GLN A 377 -3.30 19.89 9.49
N ASN A 378 -4.64 19.79 9.52
CA ASN A 378 -5.50 20.59 10.40
C ASN A 378 -5.66 20.01 11.82
N GLY A 379 -4.88 18.97 12.17
CA GLY A 379 -4.94 18.33 13.48
C GLY A 379 -6.16 17.41 13.67
N ASN A 380 -6.64 17.29 14.91
CA ASN A 380 -7.66 16.32 15.33
C ASN A 380 -9.12 16.71 14.97
N ASP A 381 -9.35 17.30 13.79
CA ASP A 381 -10.71 17.54 13.30
C ASP A 381 -11.25 16.28 12.59
N THR A 382 -11.82 15.38 13.39
CA THR A 382 -12.42 14.14 12.87
C THR A 382 -13.57 14.40 11.89
N ALA A 383 -14.31 15.50 12.02
CA ALA A 383 -15.40 15.82 11.10
C ALA A 383 -14.86 16.22 9.73
N ALA A 384 -13.86 17.11 9.69
CA ALA A 384 -13.17 17.48 8.45
C ALA A 384 -12.46 16.28 7.81
N LEU A 385 -11.86 15.39 8.59
CA LEU A 385 -11.26 14.16 8.10
C LEU A 385 -12.29 13.24 7.43
N LYS A 386 -13.47 13.05 8.06
CA LYS A 386 -14.58 12.30 7.45
C LYS A 386 -15.06 12.92 6.15
N VAL A 387 -15.15 14.25 6.08
CA VAL A 387 -15.47 14.97 4.83
C VAL A 387 -14.43 14.68 3.75
N ALA A 388 -13.14 14.79 4.07
CA ALA A 388 -12.06 14.50 3.12
C ALA A 388 -12.14 13.06 2.58
N ILE A 389 -12.35 12.07 3.47
CA ILE A 389 -12.49 10.66 3.09
C ILE A 389 -13.72 10.43 2.21
N ASN A 390 -14.89 11.00 2.56
CA ASN A 390 -16.10 10.89 1.75
C ASN A 390 -15.95 11.55 0.36
N ILE A 391 -15.16 12.62 0.25
CA ILE A 391 -14.83 13.26 -1.04
C ILE A 391 -13.89 12.38 -1.88
N LEU A 392 -12.90 11.75 -1.25
CA LEU A 392 -11.88 10.95 -1.93
C LEU A 392 -12.42 9.58 -2.36
N TYR A 393 -13.12 8.88 -1.44
CA TYR A 393 -13.43 7.46 -1.56
C TYR A 393 -14.93 7.13 -1.44
N GLY A 394 -15.78 8.11 -1.11
CA GLY A 394 -17.24 7.94 -1.07
C GLY A 394 -17.92 8.20 -2.42
N THR A 395 -19.26 8.14 -2.46
CA THR A 395 -20.08 8.31 -3.69
C THR A 395 -19.90 9.66 -4.41
N GLY A 396 -19.38 10.67 -3.71
CA GLY A 396 -19.09 12.00 -4.25
C GLY A 396 -17.78 12.11 -5.04
N SER A 397 -16.95 11.06 -5.09
CA SER A 397 -15.67 11.08 -5.78
C SER A 397 -15.87 11.29 -7.30
N SER A 398 -15.39 12.40 -7.85
CA SER A 398 -15.43 12.68 -9.29
C SER A 398 -14.12 13.34 -9.76
N PRO A 399 -13.58 12.96 -10.94
CA PRO A 399 -12.37 13.58 -11.50
C PRO A 399 -12.48 15.10 -11.73
N GLN A 400 -13.69 15.65 -11.90
CA GLN A 400 -13.91 17.05 -12.33
C GLN A 400 -13.93 18.08 -11.18
N LYS A 401 -14.06 17.67 -9.92
CA LYS A 401 -14.27 18.61 -8.77
C LYS A 401 -13.00 18.95 -7.98
N ARG A 402 -11.80 18.68 -8.50
CA ARG A 402 -10.56 18.81 -7.71
C ARG A 402 -9.76 20.05 -8.05
N GLY A 403 -9.86 21.07 -7.20
CA GLY A 403 -8.69 21.84 -6.79
C GLY A 403 -8.21 21.25 -5.46
N TYR A 404 -6.93 20.90 -5.34
CA TYR A 404 -6.35 20.27 -4.15
C TYR A 404 -6.22 21.22 -2.93
N HIS A 405 -6.99 22.32 -2.91
CA HIS A 405 -7.13 23.19 -1.75
C HIS A 405 -8.35 22.77 -0.93
N LEU A 406 -8.14 21.99 0.14
CA LEU A 406 -9.17 21.62 1.12
C LEU A 406 -9.56 22.77 2.09
N SER A 407 -9.26 24.01 1.73
CA SER A 407 -9.62 25.18 2.54
C SER A 407 -10.97 25.75 2.08
N ASN A 408 -12.03 25.45 2.83
CA ASN A 408 -13.40 25.99 2.76
C ASN A 408 -14.36 25.35 1.74
N THR A 409 -15.03 24.26 2.14
CA THR A 409 -16.31 23.83 1.55
C THR A 409 -17.41 23.80 2.62
N PRO A 410 -18.59 24.43 2.42
CA PRO A 410 -19.65 24.47 3.42
C PRO A 410 -20.37 23.14 3.61
N ASP A 411 -20.75 22.83 4.86
CA ASP A 411 -21.43 21.61 5.35
C ASP A 411 -22.87 21.35 4.83
N ASN A 412 -23.43 22.20 3.95
CA ASN A 412 -24.88 22.25 3.70
C ASN A 412 -25.40 21.54 2.44
N GLU A 413 -24.59 20.72 1.74
CA GLU A 413 -25.09 19.95 0.59
C GLU A 413 -25.63 18.56 1.04
N PRO A 414 -26.93 18.26 0.81
CA PRO A 414 -27.48 16.94 1.10
C PRO A 414 -26.88 15.90 0.15
N VAL A 415 -26.50 14.74 0.70
CA VAL A 415 -25.91 13.58 -0.02
C VAL A 415 -26.77 13.12 -1.21
N SER A 416 -28.07 13.42 -1.21
CA SER A 416 -29.06 12.99 -2.19
C SER A 416 -28.83 13.48 -3.63
N ARG A 417 -28.09 14.57 -3.87
CA ARG A 417 -27.81 15.06 -5.24
C ARG A 417 -26.68 14.33 -5.95
N ALA A 418 -25.79 13.64 -5.24
CA ALA A 418 -24.71 12.84 -5.83
C ALA A 418 -25.21 11.49 -6.39
N VAL A 419 -26.27 10.94 -5.78
CA VAL A 419 -26.89 9.64 -6.13
C VAL A 419 -27.45 9.62 -7.55
N VAL A 420 -27.87 10.76 -8.10
CA VAL A 420 -28.53 10.84 -9.42
C VAL A 420 -27.51 10.92 -10.57
N ALA A 421 -26.24 11.25 -10.31
CA ALA A 421 -25.20 11.35 -11.36
C ALA A 421 -24.45 10.03 -11.61
N ALA A 422 -24.50 9.07 -10.69
CA ALA A 422 -23.90 7.75 -10.84
C ALA A 422 -24.71 6.83 -11.79
N SER A 423 -25.97 7.17 -12.08
CA SER A 423 -26.89 6.33 -12.85
C SER A 423 -26.72 6.38 -14.37
N SER A 424 -25.77 7.16 -14.90
CA SER A 424 -25.53 7.28 -16.35
C SER A 424 -24.14 6.83 -16.82
N ARG A 425 -23.30 6.27 -15.93
CA ARG A 425 -22.02 5.70 -16.33
C ARG A 425 -22.20 4.23 -16.75
N SER A 426 -22.19 4.07 -18.07
CA SER A 426 -21.85 2.88 -18.87
C SER A 426 -22.15 1.49 -18.27
N GLU A 427 -23.00 0.73 -18.96
CA GLU A 427 -23.21 -0.73 -18.78
C GLU A 427 -21.93 -1.59 -18.96
N SER A 428 -20.73 -1.01 -19.06
CA SER A 428 -19.50 -1.73 -19.40
C SER A 428 -18.89 -2.55 -18.27
N HIS A 429 -19.16 -2.25 -16.98
CA HIS A 429 -18.58 -2.98 -15.84
C HIS A 429 -19.60 -3.19 -14.71
N ALA A 430 -19.41 -4.23 -13.88
CA ALA A 430 -20.36 -4.63 -12.85
C ALA A 430 -20.39 -3.67 -11.64
N ILE A 431 -19.38 -2.81 -11.46
CA ILE A 431 -19.27 -1.83 -10.39
C ILE A 431 -19.22 -0.40 -10.94
N ALA A 432 -19.98 0.53 -10.35
CA ALA A 432 -20.14 1.90 -10.86
C ALA A 432 -19.44 3.00 -10.04
N GLY A 433 -18.90 2.66 -8.86
CA GLY A 433 -18.28 3.59 -7.91
C GLY A 433 -18.29 3.07 -6.48
N ALA A 434 -18.05 3.95 -5.52
CA ALA A 434 -18.21 3.65 -4.09
C ALA A 434 -19.67 3.33 -3.72
N PRO A 435 -19.92 2.50 -2.68
CA PRO A 435 -21.27 2.13 -2.26
C PRO A 435 -22.04 3.31 -1.65
N SER A 436 -23.33 3.42 -1.95
CA SER A 436 -24.21 4.43 -1.35
C SER A 436 -24.76 4.02 0.01
N TYR A 437 -24.86 2.71 0.26
CA TYR A 437 -25.53 2.10 1.40
C TYR A 437 -27.01 2.50 1.53
N SER A 438 -27.60 3.09 0.49
CA SER A 438 -28.97 3.66 0.51
C SER A 438 -30.06 2.63 0.80
N SER A 439 -29.76 1.34 0.61
CA SER A 439 -30.66 0.23 0.90
C SER A 439 -30.44 -0.40 2.29
N GLU A 440 -29.71 0.26 3.18
CA GLU A 440 -29.49 -0.15 4.58
C GLU A 440 -28.88 -1.56 4.74
N ARG A 441 -28.14 -1.99 3.73
CA ARG A 441 -27.49 -3.30 3.64
C ARG A 441 -26.11 -3.14 3.03
N GLN A 442 -25.16 -3.92 3.53
CA GLN A 442 -23.86 -4.12 2.89
C GLN A 442 -23.60 -5.59 2.62
N TYR A 443 -22.80 -5.86 1.60
CA TYR A 443 -22.38 -7.18 1.21
C TYR A 443 -20.89 -7.15 0.84
N ILE A 444 -20.16 -8.16 1.29
CA ILE A 444 -18.76 -8.39 0.95
C ILE A 444 -18.56 -9.86 0.56
N THR A 445 -17.65 -10.12 -0.37
CA THR A 445 -17.05 -11.45 -0.52
C THR A 445 -15.86 -11.52 0.41
N ASN A 446 -15.91 -12.42 1.40
CA ASN A 446 -14.80 -12.73 2.28
C ASN A 446 -14.06 -13.96 1.73
N ILE A 447 -12.74 -13.86 1.65
CA ILE A 447 -11.86 -14.87 1.06
C ILE A 447 -10.86 -15.28 2.12
N LYS A 448 -10.77 -16.58 2.38
CA LYS A 448 -9.74 -17.21 3.20
C LYS A 448 -9.01 -18.24 2.36
N VAL A 449 -7.68 -18.28 2.45
CA VAL A 449 -6.82 -19.16 1.65
C VAL A 449 -5.55 -19.51 2.41
N ARG A 450 -4.83 -20.56 1.97
CA ARG A 450 -3.47 -20.83 2.45
C ARG A 450 -2.45 -19.97 1.69
N ARG A 451 -1.80 -19.03 2.38
CA ARG A 451 -0.85 -18.05 1.81
C ARG A 451 0.22 -18.68 0.92
N PHE A 452 0.77 -19.83 1.34
CA PHE A 452 1.83 -20.54 0.62
C PHE A 452 1.34 -21.79 -0.11
N GLY A 453 0.02 -21.97 -0.26
CA GLY A 453 -0.58 -23.18 -0.82
C GLY A 453 -0.25 -23.43 -2.31
N LEU A 454 0.23 -22.40 -3.02
CA LEU A 454 0.52 -22.43 -4.46
C LEU A 454 2.00 -22.10 -4.79
N GLY A 455 2.87 -22.07 -3.79
CA GLY A 455 4.32 -21.89 -4.00
C GLY A 455 4.76 -20.48 -4.44
N GLY A 456 3.91 -19.46 -4.29
CA GLY A 456 4.19 -18.06 -4.60
C GLY A 456 2.91 -17.22 -4.55
N SER A 457 3.01 -15.96 -4.97
CA SER A 457 1.86 -15.04 -5.03
C SER A 457 0.82 -15.48 -6.07
N TYR A 458 -0.45 -15.16 -5.80
CA TYR A 458 -1.58 -15.37 -6.70
C TYR A 458 -2.71 -14.40 -6.36
N SER A 459 -3.71 -14.28 -7.23
CA SER A 459 -4.85 -13.40 -7.02
C SER A 459 -6.17 -14.10 -7.25
N ILE A 460 -7.17 -13.73 -6.47
CA ILE A 460 -8.55 -14.23 -6.55
C ILE A 460 -9.44 -13.11 -7.10
N PHE A 461 -10.06 -13.37 -8.23
CA PHE A 461 -10.96 -12.46 -8.94
C PHE A 461 -12.40 -12.82 -8.61
N VAL A 462 -13.24 -11.79 -8.41
CA VAL A 462 -14.67 -11.94 -8.11
C VAL A 462 -15.49 -11.20 -9.16
N PHE A 463 -16.54 -11.85 -9.63
CA PHE A 463 -17.41 -11.39 -10.71
C PHE A 463 -18.89 -11.50 -10.33
N ILE A 464 -19.72 -10.61 -10.86
CA ILE A 464 -21.19 -10.66 -10.74
C ILE A 464 -21.83 -10.45 -12.12
N GLY A 465 -22.51 -11.49 -12.61
CA GLY A 465 -23.32 -11.46 -13.83
C GLY A 465 -23.12 -12.70 -14.69
N GLU A 466 -22.94 -12.46 -15.99
CA GLU A 466 -22.60 -13.52 -16.96
C GLU A 466 -21.28 -14.19 -16.60
N GLU A 467 -21.09 -15.40 -17.11
CA GLU A 467 -19.84 -16.16 -16.92
C GLU A 467 -18.66 -15.35 -17.47
N PRO A 468 -17.60 -15.09 -16.67
CA PRO A 468 -16.46 -14.31 -17.12
C PRO A 468 -15.68 -15.04 -18.22
N THR A 469 -15.00 -14.27 -19.07
CA THR A 469 -14.15 -14.79 -20.14
C THR A 469 -13.18 -15.89 -19.67
N SER A 470 -12.84 -16.81 -20.57
CA SER A 470 -11.84 -17.85 -20.33
C SER A 470 -10.40 -17.33 -20.36
N GLU A 471 -10.17 -16.11 -20.83
CA GLU A 471 -8.84 -15.52 -21.01
C GLU A 471 -8.38 -14.78 -19.73
N PRO A 472 -7.43 -15.30 -18.93
CA PRO A 472 -7.12 -14.72 -17.62
C PRO A 472 -6.49 -13.32 -17.68
N SER A 473 -5.86 -12.98 -18.81
CA SER A 473 -5.32 -11.64 -19.05
C SER A 473 -6.40 -10.57 -19.23
N GLN A 474 -7.66 -10.97 -19.48
CA GLN A 474 -8.78 -10.05 -19.72
C GLN A 474 -9.74 -9.94 -18.53
N TRP A 475 -9.52 -10.70 -17.46
CA TRP A 475 -10.44 -10.76 -16.32
C TRP A 475 -10.71 -9.42 -15.62
N SER A 476 -9.72 -8.52 -15.52
CA SER A 476 -9.94 -7.20 -14.90
C SER A 476 -10.86 -6.32 -15.76
N SER A 477 -10.78 -6.45 -17.08
CA SER A 477 -11.60 -5.70 -18.05
C SER A 477 -12.93 -6.37 -18.39
N ASP A 478 -13.24 -7.51 -17.76
CA ASP A 478 -14.47 -8.26 -18.04
C ASP A 478 -15.70 -7.48 -17.52
N PRO A 479 -16.81 -7.38 -18.27
CA PRO A 479 -17.99 -6.64 -17.82
C PRO A 479 -18.63 -7.16 -16.52
N SER A 480 -18.39 -8.43 -16.16
CA SER A 480 -18.82 -9.04 -14.91
C SER A 480 -17.86 -8.77 -13.75
N PHE A 481 -16.65 -8.26 -13.99
CA PHE A 481 -15.63 -8.03 -12.96
C PHE A 481 -16.10 -7.05 -11.88
N VAL A 482 -15.92 -7.44 -10.62
CA VAL A 482 -16.25 -6.62 -9.44
C VAL A 482 -14.98 -6.23 -8.69
N GLY A 483 -14.03 -7.13 -8.58
CA GLY A 483 -12.81 -6.87 -7.81
C GLY A 483 -11.90 -8.05 -7.61
N ILE A 484 -10.81 -7.79 -6.90
CA ILE A 484 -9.71 -8.73 -6.72
C ILE A 484 -9.17 -8.65 -5.29
N SER A 485 -8.74 -9.80 -4.77
CA SER A 485 -7.93 -9.91 -3.58
C SER A 485 -6.61 -10.60 -3.95
N GLY A 486 -5.49 -10.03 -3.49
CA GLY A 486 -4.15 -10.56 -3.76
C GLY A 486 -3.63 -11.31 -2.54
N VAL A 487 -2.87 -12.37 -2.80
CA VAL A 487 -2.06 -13.08 -1.79
C VAL A 487 -0.61 -12.84 -2.16
N PHE A 488 0.10 -12.05 -1.36
CA PHE A 488 1.48 -11.67 -1.64
C PHE A 488 2.43 -12.57 -0.85
N ALA A 489 3.06 -13.54 -1.50
CA ALA A 489 3.86 -14.54 -0.82
C ALA A 489 5.24 -14.68 -1.44
N ALA A 490 6.22 -14.99 -0.60
CA ALA A 490 7.50 -15.48 -1.09
C ALA A 490 7.32 -16.86 -1.74
N ALA A 491 8.05 -17.13 -2.82
CA ALA A 491 8.14 -18.48 -3.35
C ALA A 491 8.75 -19.42 -2.28
N THR A 492 8.05 -20.49 -1.93
CA THR A 492 8.51 -21.46 -0.92
C THR A 492 7.97 -22.85 -1.21
N ASN A 493 8.80 -23.85 -0.93
CA ASN A 493 8.44 -25.27 -0.95
C ASN A 493 8.37 -25.86 0.47
N ASP A 494 8.41 -25.01 1.51
CA ASP A 494 8.36 -25.44 2.90
C ASP A 494 6.95 -25.94 3.26
N PRO A 495 6.75 -27.26 3.46
CA PRO A 495 5.45 -27.82 3.77
C PRO A 495 4.93 -27.40 5.15
N LEU A 496 5.79 -26.86 6.02
CA LEU A 496 5.36 -26.33 7.33
C LEU A 496 4.64 -24.99 7.19
N LYS A 497 4.88 -24.24 6.11
CA LYS A 497 4.24 -22.94 5.85
C LYS A 497 2.88 -23.08 5.15
N THR A 498 2.54 -24.25 4.63
CA THR A 498 1.29 -24.43 3.84
C THR A 498 0.02 -24.37 4.68
N SER A 499 0.11 -24.36 6.01
CA SER A 499 -1.04 -24.14 6.90
C SER A 499 -1.29 -22.67 7.24
N ILE A 500 -0.44 -21.73 6.80
CA ILE A 500 -0.63 -20.33 7.16
C ILE A 500 -1.76 -19.73 6.34
N GLU A 501 -2.73 -19.12 7.03
CA GLU A 501 -3.91 -18.51 6.41
C GLU A 501 -3.63 -17.05 6.06
N SER A 502 -4.27 -16.61 4.98
CA SER A 502 -4.35 -15.23 4.54
C SER A 502 -5.78 -14.95 4.12
N ASN A 503 -6.22 -13.72 4.36
CA ASN A 503 -7.59 -13.28 4.17
C ASN A 503 -7.63 -12.01 3.34
N GLY A 504 -8.77 -11.80 2.69
CA GLY A 504 -9.05 -10.56 2.00
C GLY A 504 -10.52 -10.45 1.62
N VAL A 505 -10.87 -9.28 1.09
CA VAL A 505 -12.27 -8.94 0.80
C VAL A 505 -12.40 -8.32 -0.59
N VAL A 506 -13.51 -8.66 -1.25
CA VAL A 506 -14.04 -7.90 -2.39
C VAL A 506 -15.42 -7.34 -2.02
N PRO A 507 -15.56 -6.02 -1.82
CA PRO A 507 -16.86 -5.40 -1.52
C PRO A 507 -17.85 -5.58 -2.68
N LEU A 508 -19.07 -6.05 -2.38
CA LEU A 508 -20.11 -6.31 -3.37
C LEU A 508 -21.21 -5.26 -3.41
N THR A 509 -21.36 -4.46 -2.34
CA THR A 509 -22.49 -3.52 -2.17
C THR A 509 -22.71 -2.63 -3.39
N ALA A 510 -21.67 -1.98 -3.92
CA ALA A 510 -21.80 -1.09 -5.07
C ALA A 510 -22.25 -1.82 -6.35
N ALA A 511 -21.75 -3.03 -6.58
CA ALA A 511 -22.15 -3.85 -7.71
C ALA A 511 -23.62 -4.29 -7.59
N LEU A 512 -24.04 -4.72 -6.40
CA LEU A 512 -25.43 -5.10 -6.13
C LEU A 512 -26.40 -3.92 -6.23
N GLU A 513 -26.01 -2.73 -5.76
CA GLU A 513 -26.78 -1.49 -5.96
C GLU A 513 -26.95 -1.17 -7.45
N ALA A 514 -25.92 -1.36 -8.28
CA ALA A 514 -26.01 -1.19 -9.73
C ALA A 514 -26.96 -2.23 -10.38
N ARG A 515 -26.95 -3.49 -9.89
CA ARG A 515 -27.89 -4.53 -10.34
C ARG A 515 -29.33 -4.23 -9.90
N LEU A 516 -29.53 -3.63 -8.73
CA LEU A 516 -30.84 -3.15 -8.28
C LEU A 516 -31.33 -2.02 -9.19
N ALA A 517 -30.49 -1.02 -9.45
CA ALA A 517 -30.83 0.14 -10.29
C ALA A 517 -31.16 -0.24 -11.74
N SER A 518 -30.49 -1.26 -12.30
CA SER A 518 -30.77 -1.80 -13.64
C SER A 518 -31.96 -2.78 -13.67
N GLY A 519 -32.59 -3.07 -12.53
CA GLY A 519 -33.70 -4.00 -12.43
C GLY A 519 -33.32 -5.49 -12.54
N LYS A 520 -32.01 -5.81 -12.58
CA LYS A 520 -31.49 -7.19 -12.58
C LYS A 520 -31.59 -7.84 -11.19
N LEU A 521 -31.53 -7.06 -10.11
CA LEU A 521 -31.76 -7.49 -8.73
C LEU A 521 -33.09 -6.94 -8.22
N LYS A 522 -33.88 -7.77 -7.53
CA LYS A 522 -35.24 -7.40 -7.06
C LYS A 522 -35.23 -6.48 -5.84
N SER A 523 -34.31 -6.72 -4.90
CA SER A 523 -34.12 -5.92 -3.70
C SER A 523 -32.76 -6.24 -3.07
N MET A 524 -32.29 -5.38 -2.18
CA MET A 524 -31.04 -5.61 -1.40
C MET A 524 -31.26 -6.47 -0.16
N LYS A 525 -32.43 -7.08 0.04
CA LYS A 525 -32.66 -8.02 1.14
C LYS A 525 -31.94 -9.33 0.90
N GLU A 526 -31.54 -9.98 1.98
CA GLU A 526 -30.70 -11.17 2.00
C GLU A 526 -31.27 -12.33 1.18
N ASP A 527 -32.58 -12.53 1.18
CA ASP A 527 -33.25 -13.57 0.39
C ASP A 527 -33.13 -13.32 -1.12
N ALA A 528 -33.35 -12.08 -1.55
CA ALA A 528 -33.24 -11.67 -2.94
C ALA A 528 -31.78 -11.66 -3.43
N VAL A 529 -30.86 -11.16 -2.60
CA VAL A 529 -29.42 -11.10 -2.91
C VAL A 529 -28.84 -12.51 -2.94
N GLY A 530 -29.18 -13.37 -1.98
CA GLY A 530 -28.71 -14.75 -1.91
C GLY A 530 -29.15 -15.54 -3.15
N ALA A 531 -30.43 -15.46 -3.50
CA ALA A 531 -30.95 -16.12 -4.70
C ALA A 531 -30.30 -15.60 -5.99
N TYR A 532 -30.00 -14.30 -6.07
CA TYR A 532 -29.33 -13.71 -7.24
C TYR A 532 -27.86 -14.16 -7.34
N LEU A 533 -27.11 -14.06 -6.25
CA LEU A 533 -25.68 -14.40 -6.22
C LEU A 533 -25.43 -15.90 -6.42
N ARG A 534 -26.35 -16.77 -6.00
CA ARG A 534 -26.27 -18.21 -6.29
C ARG A 534 -26.04 -18.50 -7.77
N ASP A 535 -26.70 -17.73 -8.65
CA ASP A 535 -26.70 -17.95 -10.09
C ASP A 535 -25.74 -17.00 -10.84
N ASN A 536 -25.22 -15.95 -10.18
CA ASN A 536 -24.50 -14.86 -10.85
C ASN A 536 -23.14 -14.48 -10.23
N LEU A 537 -22.82 -14.94 -9.02
CA LEU A 537 -21.50 -14.73 -8.43
C LEU A 537 -20.51 -15.70 -9.06
N HIS A 538 -19.30 -15.27 -9.42
CA HIS A 538 -18.23 -16.17 -9.87
C HIS A 538 -16.92 -15.79 -9.21
N TRP A 539 -16.02 -16.76 -9.05
CA TRP A 539 -14.64 -16.50 -8.63
C TRP A 539 -13.67 -17.36 -9.43
N LYS A 540 -12.53 -16.76 -9.79
CA LYS A 540 -11.43 -17.41 -10.51
C LYS A 540 -10.09 -17.05 -9.88
N ILE A 541 -9.09 -17.90 -10.03
CA ILE A 541 -7.77 -17.72 -9.42
C ILE A 541 -6.72 -17.62 -10.52
N ARG A 542 -5.81 -16.66 -10.40
CA ARG A 542 -4.71 -16.43 -11.36
C ARG A 542 -3.38 -16.45 -10.64
N SER A 543 -2.42 -17.18 -11.20
CA SER A 543 -1.01 -17.08 -10.83
C SER A 543 -0.40 -15.77 -11.34
N MET A 544 0.83 -15.48 -10.91
CA MET A 544 1.53 -14.27 -11.35
C MET A 544 1.99 -14.31 -12.81
N ASP A 545 2.08 -15.48 -13.46
CA ASP A 545 2.40 -15.61 -14.88
C ASP A 545 1.17 -15.49 -15.81
N SER A 546 0.03 -15.05 -15.25
CA SER A 546 -1.27 -14.93 -15.92
C SER A 546 -1.93 -16.26 -16.30
N THR A 547 -1.53 -17.38 -15.71
CA THR A 547 -2.22 -18.67 -15.87
C THR A 547 -3.37 -18.82 -14.88
N GLU A 548 -4.53 -19.31 -15.34
CA GLU A 548 -5.65 -19.71 -14.48
C GLU A 548 -5.26 -20.92 -13.61
N ILE A 549 -5.61 -20.85 -12.34
CA ILE A 549 -5.46 -21.92 -11.35
C ILE A 549 -6.84 -22.47 -11.06
N LEU A 550 -7.00 -23.78 -11.18
CA LEU A 550 -8.25 -24.46 -10.88
C LEU A 550 -8.50 -24.44 -9.37
N ILE A 551 -9.77 -24.29 -8.98
CA ILE A 551 -10.16 -24.14 -7.57
C ILE A 551 -9.71 -25.34 -6.70
N ASP A 552 -9.68 -26.56 -7.24
CA ASP A 552 -9.27 -27.78 -6.50
C ASP A 552 -7.77 -27.80 -6.18
N GLN A 553 -6.98 -26.96 -6.84
CA GLN A 553 -5.56 -26.80 -6.58
C GLN A 553 -5.29 -25.78 -5.47
N VAL A 554 -6.27 -24.93 -5.14
CA VAL A 554 -6.11 -23.85 -4.15
C VAL A 554 -6.44 -24.36 -2.75
N GLN A 555 -5.41 -24.78 -2.02
CA GLN A 555 -5.58 -25.31 -0.68
C GLN A 555 -6.20 -24.30 0.28
N GLY A 556 -7.21 -24.76 1.03
CA GLY A 556 -7.90 -23.96 2.04
C GLY A 556 -8.69 -22.77 1.49
N LEU A 557 -8.95 -22.71 0.18
CA LEU A 557 -9.85 -21.69 -0.37
C LEU A 557 -11.24 -21.85 0.22
N GLU A 558 -11.69 -20.79 0.86
CA GLU A 558 -13.04 -20.59 1.34
C GLU A 558 -13.53 -19.20 0.92
N VAL A 559 -14.55 -19.18 0.09
CA VAL A 559 -15.26 -17.99 -0.37
C VAL A 559 -16.61 -17.97 0.32
N SER A 560 -16.86 -16.89 1.04
CA SER A 560 -18.15 -16.65 1.69
C SER A 560 -18.67 -15.26 1.31
N VAL A 561 -20.00 -15.11 1.29
CA VAL A 561 -20.62 -13.80 1.17
C VAL A 561 -21.15 -13.41 2.54
N LEU A 562 -20.69 -12.28 3.05
CA LEU A 562 -21.10 -11.74 4.34
C LEU A 562 -21.97 -10.51 4.13
N TRP A 563 -22.97 -10.32 5.00
CA TRP A 563 -23.83 -9.16 4.96
C TRP A 563 -24.11 -8.60 6.36
N SER A 564 -24.42 -7.31 6.42
CA SER A 564 -24.84 -6.62 7.64
C SER A 564 -25.88 -5.55 7.32
N GLU A 565 -26.73 -5.23 8.29
CA GLU A 565 -27.51 -4.00 8.27
C GLU A 565 -26.59 -2.79 8.44
N VAL A 566 -26.94 -1.67 7.81
CA VAL A 566 -26.14 -0.44 7.81
C VAL A 566 -27.05 0.77 7.96
N ILE A 567 -26.69 1.69 8.85
CA ILE A 567 -27.26 3.03 8.88
C ILE A 567 -26.47 3.89 7.87
N PRO A 568 -27.08 4.42 6.82
CA PRO A 568 -26.38 5.25 5.83
C PRO A 568 -25.84 6.54 6.45
N ALA A 569 -24.79 7.10 5.84
CA ALA A 569 -24.31 8.43 6.21
C ALA A 569 -25.41 9.48 5.97
N THR A 570 -25.63 10.37 6.94
CA THR A 570 -26.66 11.42 6.89
C THR A 570 -26.10 12.77 6.42
N SER A 571 -24.78 12.93 6.46
CA SER A 571 -24.02 14.10 6.00
C SER A 571 -22.64 13.72 5.46
N LEU A 572 -21.96 14.64 4.76
CA LEU A 572 -20.56 14.46 4.34
C LEU A 572 -19.58 14.31 5.51
N SER A 573 -19.93 14.78 6.71
CA SER A 573 -19.13 14.66 7.93
C SER A 573 -19.43 13.40 8.74
N SER A 574 -20.28 12.52 8.23
CA SER A 574 -20.64 11.24 8.84
C SER A 574 -20.22 10.06 7.96
N PHE A 575 -20.00 8.91 8.57
CA PHE A 575 -19.78 7.65 7.87
C PHE A 575 -21.02 6.77 8.00
N PRO A 576 -21.24 5.84 7.06
CA PRO A 576 -22.17 4.74 7.28
C PRO A 576 -21.73 3.95 8.51
N GLN A 577 -22.69 3.36 9.23
CA GLN A 577 -22.43 2.60 10.45
C GLN A 577 -23.03 1.21 10.34
N MET A 578 -22.24 0.17 10.65
CA MET A 578 -22.79 -1.19 10.78
C MET A 578 -23.73 -1.28 11.97
N VAL A 579 -24.83 -2.00 11.81
CA VAL A 579 -25.71 -2.40 12.90
C VAL A 579 -25.46 -3.88 13.19
N GLY A 580 -24.81 -4.16 14.32
CA GLY A 580 -24.40 -5.52 14.67
C GLY A 580 -23.14 -5.97 13.93
N GLY A 581 -23.00 -7.29 13.76
CA GLY A 581 -21.88 -7.91 13.06
C GLY A 581 -22.33 -8.56 11.75
N TYR A 582 -21.38 -9.20 11.06
CA TYR A 582 -21.66 -9.90 9.82
C TYR A 582 -22.47 -11.19 10.03
N HIS A 583 -23.33 -11.46 9.05
CA HIS A 583 -24.06 -12.70 8.88
C HIS A 583 -23.62 -13.38 7.57
N VAL A 584 -23.47 -14.71 7.60
CA VAL A 584 -23.18 -15.49 6.40
C VAL A 584 -24.42 -15.59 5.52
N LEU A 585 -24.26 -15.33 4.22
CA LEU A 585 -25.25 -15.57 3.20
C LEU A 585 -24.96 -16.89 2.47
N PHE A 586 -25.31 -18.02 3.09
CA PHE A 586 -25.00 -19.35 2.59
C PHE A 586 -25.53 -19.61 1.16
N ASP A 587 -26.72 -19.09 0.83
CA ASP A 587 -27.34 -19.26 -0.49
C ASP A 587 -26.43 -18.80 -1.65
N ALA A 588 -25.53 -17.85 -1.42
CA ALA A 588 -24.67 -17.31 -2.47
C ALA A 588 -23.54 -18.25 -2.91
N THR A 589 -23.11 -19.18 -2.04
CA THR A 589 -21.87 -19.96 -2.23
C THR A 589 -22.01 -21.45 -1.93
N SER A 590 -23.03 -21.87 -1.17
CA SER A 590 -23.22 -23.29 -0.83
C SER A 590 -23.48 -24.15 -2.08
N GLY A 591 -22.93 -25.36 -2.07
CA GLY A 591 -22.95 -26.30 -3.19
C GLY A 591 -21.88 -26.03 -4.24
N ARG A 592 -21.10 -24.95 -4.10
CA ARG A 592 -20.06 -24.56 -5.06
C ARG A 592 -18.66 -24.84 -4.51
N GLN A 593 -17.74 -25.14 -5.42
CA GLN A 593 -16.37 -25.51 -5.08
C GLN A 593 -15.61 -24.32 -4.47
N GLY A 594 -15.01 -24.53 -3.29
CA GLY A 594 -14.37 -23.46 -2.53
C GLY A 594 -15.36 -22.49 -1.87
N GLY A 595 -16.67 -22.69 -1.99
CA GLY A 595 -17.69 -21.90 -1.30
C GLY A 595 -18.03 -22.45 0.08
N ILE A 596 -18.39 -21.58 1.02
CA ILE A 596 -18.86 -21.99 2.36
C ILE A 596 -20.20 -22.74 2.28
N GLN A 597 -20.39 -23.75 3.12
CA GLN A 597 -21.56 -24.65 3.12
C GLN A 597 -22.48 -24.40 4.32
N TYR A 598 -23.76 -24.74 4.19
CA TYR A 598 -24.69 -24.68 5.32
C TYR A 598 -24.19 -25.50 6.52
N GLY A 599 -24.05 -24.83 7.66
CA GLY A 599 -23.59 -25.44 8.91
C GLY A 599 -22.11 -25.18 9.21
N ASP A 600 -21.33 -24.71 8.23
CA ASP A 600 -19.97 -24.24 8.48
C ASP A 600 -20.01 -23.02 9.42
N GLN A 601 -19.02 -22.93 10.30
CA GLN A 601 -18.77 -21.74 11.11
C GLN A 601 -17.74 -20.88 10.38
N LEU A 602 -17.95 -19.56 10.35
CA LEU A 602 -16.85 -18.65 10.05
C LEU A 602 -15.86 -18.75 11.22
N ASN A 603 -14.60 -19.04 10.91
CA ASN A 603 -13.52 -18.99 11.89
C ASN A 603 -12.92 -17.60 11.96
#